data_AF-A0A6I1Z9M4-F1
#
_entry.id   AF-A0A6I1Z9M4-F1
#
_cell.length_a   1.000
_cell.length_b   1.000
_cell.length_c   1.000
_cell.angle_alpha   90.00
_cell.angle_beta   90.00
_cell.angle_gamma   90.00
#
_symmetry.space_group_name_H-M   'P 1'
#
loop_
_entity.id
_entity.type
_entity.pdbx_description
1 polymer ?
#
loop_
_entity_poly.entity_id
_entity_poly.type
_entity_poly.pdbx_seq_one_letter_code
_entity_poly.pdbx_strand_id
1 'polypeptide(L)'
;MQGLIDRDSYGLRHLEGWVRLIVVAAAVSVGGGLLGRGILSYIQVIGVFDLRRIEVRGNNILTRAEVVDAMALPLVGSIFDVDLSAVQEQVEVLNYVYGVRLGRKFPHTLF
;
A
#
# COMPACT_ATOMS: atom_id res chain seq x y z
N MET A 1 -62.49 -5.76 -16.58
CA MET A 1 -61.53 -6.17 -15.53
C MET A 1 -60.14 -6.46 -16.12
N GLN A 2 -59.65 -5.66 -17.07
CA GLN A 2 -58.41 -5.97 -17.82
C GLN A 2 -57.25 -5.01 -17.51
N GLY A 3 -57.52 -3.86 -16.88
CA GLY A 3 -56.50 -2.89 -16.47
C GLY A 3 -55.91 -3.10 -15.07
N LEU A 4 -56.43 -4.04 -14.27
CA LEU A 4 -55.92 -4.31 -12.91
C LEU A 4 -54.78 -5.35 -12.91
N ILE A 5 -54.81 -6.30 -13.86
CA ILE A 5 -53.78 -7.36 -14.00
C ILE A 5 -52.47 -6.81 -14.58
N ASP A 6 -52.55 -5.77 -15.40
CA ASP A 6 -51.37 -5.20 -16.07
C ASP A 6 -50.49 -4.39 -15.08
N ARG A 7 -51.10 -3.64 -14.15
CA ARG A 7 -50.38 -2.85 -13.14
C ARG A 7 -49.51 -3.69 -12.19
N ASP A 8 -50.01 -4.85 -11.77
CA ASP A 8 -49.25 -5.75 -10.87
C ASP A 8 -48.06 -6.39 -11.60
N SER A 9 -48.20 -6.62 -12.90
CA SER A 9 -47.16 -7.20 -13.76
C SER A 9 -45.95 -6.27 -13.96
N TYR A 10 -46.19 -4.95 -14.04
CA TYR A 10 -45.10 -3.96 -14.14
C TYR A 10 -44.32 -3.79 -12.84
N GLY A 11 -44.99 -3.81 -11.69
CA GLY A 11 -44.35 -3.69 -10.37
C GLY A 11 -43.41 -4.86 -10.06
N LEU A 12 -43.85 -6.09 -10.37
CA LEU A 12 -43.06 -7.30 -10.14
C LEU A 12 -41.81 -7.37 -11.03
N ARG A 13 -41.91 -6.99 -12.31
CA ARG A 13 -40.77 -6.92 -13.22
C ARG A 13 -39.75 -5.85 -12.85
N HIS A 14 -40.22 -4.72 -12.30
CA HIS A 14 -39.32 -3.66 -11.84
C HIS A 14 -38.54 -4.10 -10.59
N LEU A 15 -39.21 -4.75 -9.63
CA LEU A 15 -38.57 -5.33 -8.45
C LEU A 15 -37.52 -6.41 -8.80
N GLU A 16 -37.84 -7.28 -9.77
CA GLU A 16 -36.89 -8.29 -10.26
C GLU A 16 -35.63 -7.65 -10.89
N GLY A 17 -35.78 -6.55 -11.61
CA GLY A 17 -34.67 -5.78 -12.17
C GLY A 17 -33.74 -5.19 -11.10
N TRP A 18 -34.30 -4.61 -10.04
CA TRP A 18 -33.53 -4.04 -8.92
C TRP A 18 -32.80 -5.12 -8.12
N VAL A 19 -33.45 -6.25 -7.85
CA VAL A 19 -32.83 -7.40 -7.16
C VAL A 19 -31.65 -7.92 -7.97
N ARG A 20 -31.82 -8.08 -9.29
CA ARG A 20 -30.73 -8.53 -10.17
C ARG A 20 -29.56 -7.55 -10.18
N LEU A 21 -29.80 -6.24 -10.18
CA LEU A 21 -28.74 -5.23 -10.11
C LEU A 21 -27.97 -5.29 -8.80
N ILE A 22 -28.67 -5.45 -7.67
CA ILE A 22 -28.04 -5.56 -6.35
C ILE A 22 -27.17 -6.83 -6.27
N VAL A 23 -27.67 -7.96 -6.77
CA VAL A 23 -26.91 -9.23 -6.78
C VAL A 23 -25.66 -9.13 -7.66
N VAL A 24 -25.77 -8.51 -8.85
CA VAL A 24 -24.62 -8.29 -9.73
C VAL A 24 -23.60 -7.35 -9.09
N ALA A 25 -24.05 -6.24 -8.52
CA ALA A 25 -23.17 -5.30 -7.82
C ALA A 25 -22.43 -5.98 -6.66
N ALA A 26 -23.14 -6.76 -5.84
CA ALA A 26 -22.54 -7.52 -4.75
C ALA A 26 -21.53 -8.55 -5.25
N ALA A 27 -21.85 -9.29 -6.32
CA ALA A 27 -20.94 -10.27 -6.92
C ALA A 27 -19.65 -9.62 -7.46
N VAL A 28 -19.78 -8.46 -8.12
CA VAL A 28 -18.62 -7.70 -8.62
C VAL A 28 -17.78 -7.14 -7.47
N SER A 29 -18.40 -6.62 -6.40
CA SER A 29 -17.67 -6.13 -5.23
C SER A 29 -16.94 -7.25 -4.48
N VAL A 30 -17.57 -8.41 -4.32
CA VAL A 30 -16.94 -9.57 -3.67
C VAL A 30 -15.82 -10.14 -4.55
N GLY A 31 -16.07 -10.33 -5.85
CA GLY A 31 -15.06 -10.82 -6.79
C GLY A 31 -13.86 -9.87 -6.91
N GLY A 32 -14.12 -8.58 -7.10
CA GLY A 32 -13.09 -7.54 -7.15
C GLY A 32 -12.33 -7.40 -5.83
N GLY A 33 -13.02 -7.49 -4.69
CA GLY A 33 -12.40 -7.45 -3.37
C GLY A 33 -11.48 -8.63 -3.09
N LEU A 34 -11.90 -9.85 -3.45
CA LEU A 34 -11.08 -11.06 -3.29
C LEU A 34 -9.85 -11.04 -4.20
N LEU A 35 -10.01 -10.63 -5.46
CA LEU A 35 -8.89 -10.49 -6.40
C LEU A 35 -7.90 -9.41 -5.93
N GLY A 36 -8.41 -8.26 -5.47
CA GLY A 36 -7.58 -7.19 -4.93
C GLY A 36 -6.77 -7.63 -3.69
N ARG A 37 -7.40 -8.34 -2.75
CA ARG A 37 -6.70 -8.90 -1.58
C ARG A 37 -5.66 -9.95 -1.97
N GLY A 38 -5.98 -10.81 -2.94
CA GLY A 38 -5.05 -11.82 -3.45
C GLY A 38 -3.80 -11.20 -4.07
N ILE A 39 -3.97 -10.15 -4.88
CA ILE A 39 -2.85 -9.42 -5.49
C ILE A 39 -1.98 -8.75 -4.43
N LEU A 40 -2.59 -8.08 -3.44
CA LEU A 40 -1.85 -7.44 -2.36
C LEU A 40 -1.05 -8.45 -1.51
N SER A 41 -1.67 -9.59 -1.19
CA SER A 41 -0.99 -10.68 -0.47
C SER A 41 0.16 -11.27 -1.29
N TYR A 42 -0.04 -11.48 -2.59
CA TYR A 42 1.02 -11.99 -3.48
C TYR A 42 2.21 -11.03 -3.55
N ILE A 43 1.95 -9.73 -3.66
CA ILE A 43 2.99 -8.68 -3.69
C ILE A 43 3.80 -8.65 -2.38
N GLN A 44 3.16 -8.90 -1.24
CA GLN A 44 3.84 -9.02 0.05
C GLN A 44 4.72 -10.29 0.11
N VAL A 45 4.24 -11.42 -0.40
CA VAL A 45 4.98 -12.70 -0.35
C VAL A 45 6.24 -12.70 -1.23
N ILE A 46 6.20 -12.05 -2.40
CA ILE A 46 7.37 -11.98 -3.29
C ILE A 46 8.37 -10.87 -2.91
N GLY A 47 8.10 -10.14 -1.82
CA GLY A 47 9.03 -9.12 -1.31
C GLY A 47 9.27 -7.97 -2.28
N VAL A 48 8.24 -7.52 -3.03
CA VAL A 48 8.38 -6.39 -3.96
C VAL A 48 8.81 -5.12 -3.24
N PHE A 49 8.31 -4.95 -2.02
CA PHE A 49 8.57 -3.80 -1.16
C PHE A 49 9.64 -4.06 -0.10
N ASP A 50 10.38 -5.16 -0.21
CA ASP A 50 11.48 -5.40 0.72
C ASP A 50 12.58 -4.37 0.48
N LEU A 51 13.18 -3.88 1.56
CA LEU A 51 14.27 -2.92 1.48
C LEU A 51 15.47 -3.59 0.79
N ARG A 52 15.84 -3.11 -0.40
CA ARG A 52 16.99 -3.64 -1.18
C ARG A 52 18.09 -2.62 -1.39
N ARG A 53 17.77 -1.34 -1.32
CA ARG A 53 18.72 -0.26 -1.62
C ARG A 53 18.60 0.90 -0.65
N ILE A 54 19.74 1.38 -0.21
CA ILE A 54 19.88 2.64 0.53
C ILE A 54 20.77 3.56 -0.31
N GLU A 55 20.23 4.68 -0.75
CA GLU A 55 20.97 5.76 -1.41
C GLU A 55 21.32 6.81 -0.36
N VAL A 56 22.53 7.37 -0.42
CA VAL A 56 22.93 8.48 0.44
C VAL A 56 23.39 9.59 -0.50
N ARG A 57 22.80 10.78 -0.37
CA ARG A 57 23.05 11.93 -1.26
C ARG A 57 23.48 13.14 -0.45
N GLY A 58 24.29 14.01 -1.05
CA GLY A 58 24.73 15.27 -0.42
C GLY A 58 25.71 15.09 0.74
N ASN A 59 26.23 13.88 0.93
CA ASN A 59 27.16 13.57 2.00
C ASN A 59 28.60 13.62 1.50
N ASN A 60 29.41 14.52 2.06
CA ASN A 60 30.84 14.67 1.78
C ASN A 60 31.73 14.22 2.94
N ILE A 61 31.17 13.91 4.12
CA ILE A 61 31.93 13.69 5.36
C ILE A 61 31.78 12.24 5.83
N LEU A 62 30.56 11.72 5.86
CA LEU A 62 30.29 10.33 6.23
C LEU A 62 30.28 9.45 4.99
N THR A 63 30.82 8.25 5.09
CA THR A 63 30.69 7.24 4.05
C THR A 63 29.30 6.63 4.07
N ARG A 64 28.86 6.07 2.93
CA ARG A 64 27.60 5.31 2.86
C ARG A 64 27.53 4.21 3.93
N ALA A 65 28.66 3.55 4.22
CA ALA A 65 28.71 2.48 5.21
C ALA A 65 28.42 3.00 6.62
N GLU A 66 29.04 4.11 7.03
CA GLU A 66 28.81 4.71 8.35
C GLU A 66 27.36 5.18 8.54
N VAL A 67 26.76 5.76 7.50
CA VAL A 67 25.34 6.16 7.56
C VAL A 67 24.44 4.94 7.68
N VAL A 68 24.69 3.87 6.91
CA VAL A 68 23.90 2.63 6.98
C VAL A 68 24.04 1.96 8.35
N ASP A 69 25.24 1.96 8.93
CA ASP A 69 25.50 1.38 10.25
C ASP A 69 24.79 2.18 11.36
N ALA A 70 24.83 3.51 11.26
CA ALA A 70 24.13 4.39 12.20
C ALA A 70 22.60 4.30 12.12
N MET A 71 22.05 3.97 10.95
CA MET A 71 20.61 3.76 10.80
C MET A 71 20.11 2.47 11.48
N ALA A 72 21.02 1.54 11.83
CA ALA A 72 20.73 0.28 12.53
C ALA A 72 19.52 -0.49 11.94
N LEU A 73 19.32 -0.40 10.62
CA LEU A 73 18.13 -0.93 9.98
C LEU A 73 18.18 -2.46 9.90
N PRO A 74 17.07 -3.16 10.22
CA PRO A 74 16.95 -4.55 9.86
C PRO A 74 17.00 -4.66 8.32
N LEU A 75 18.06 -5.28 7.79
CA LEU A 75 18.26 -5.55 6.37
C LEU A 75 17.19 -6.48 5.77
N VAL A 76 16.30 -7.02 6.62
CA VAL A 76 15.26 -7.97 6.27
C VAL A 76 13.93 -7.38 6.73
N GLY A 77 13.14 -6.86 5.80
CA GLY A 77 11.83 -6.24 6.10
C GLY A 77 11.31 -5.34 4.99
N SER A 78 10.03 -4.97 5.06
CA SER A 78 9.42 -4.07 4.10
C SER A 78 9.86 -2.63 4.34
N ILE A 79 10.01 -1.83 3.27
CA ILE A 79 10.27 -0.38 3.38
C ILE A 79 9.16 0.37 4.15
N PHE A 80 7.97 -0.24 4.27
CA PHE A 80 6.85 0.31 5.02
C PHE A 80 7.01 0.13 6.55
N ASP A 81 7.73 -0.91 6.97
CA ASP A 81 7.93 -1.20 8.40
C ASP A 81 9.03 -0.33 9.02
N VAL A 82 9.83 0.34 8.18
CA VAL A 82 10.89 1.24 8.63
C VAL A 82 10.30 2.54 9.17
N ASP A 83 10.51 2.85 10.44
CA ASP A 83 10.17 4.16 11.01
C ASP A 83 11.19 5.21 10.58
N LEU A 84 10.83 6.04 9.60
CA LEU A 84 11.71 7.08 9.07
C LEU A 84 12.08 8.14 10.11
N SER A 85 11.16 8.45 11.03
CA SER A 85 11.39 9.49 12.05
C SER A 85 12.40 9.02 13.07
N ALA A 86 12.25 7.78 13.56
CA ALA A 86 13.22 7.18 14.48
C ALA A 86 14.61 7.03 13.83
N VAL A 87 14.65 6.61 12.56
CA VAL A 87 15.91 6.46 11.81
C VAL A 87 16.56 7.82 11.56
N GLN A 88 15.78 8.84 11.25
CA GLN A 88 16.31 10.20 11.05
C GLN A 88 16.93 10.74 12.35
N GLU A 89 16.26 10.56 13.49
CA GLU A 89 16.77 10.96 14.80
C GLU A 89 18.10 10.26 15.12
N GLN A 90 18.20 8.95 14.84
CA GLN A 90 19.45 8.19 15.05
C GLN A 90 20.62 8.73 14.22
N VAL A 91 20.39 9.10 12.95
CA VAL A 91 21.44 9.64 12.09
C VAL A 91 21.79 11.09 12.48
N GLU A 92 20.82 11.89 12.92
CA GLU A 92 21.05 13.28 13.35
C GLU A 92 21.88 13.38 14.65
N VAL A 93 21.91 12.34 15.48
CA VAL A 93 22.76 12.29 16.69
C VAL A 93 24.26 12.20 16.34
N LEU A 94 24.63 11.87 15.10
CA LEU A 94 26.02 11.88 14.67
C LEU A 94 26.56 13.32 14.64
N ASN A 95 27.65 13.59 15.38
CA ASN A 95 28.28 14.91 15.55
C ASN A 95 28.66 15.66 14.26
N TYR A 96 28.59 15.00 13.09
CA TYR A 96 28.98 15.55 11.79
C TYR A 96 27.79 15.77 10.84
N VAL A 97 26.56 15.63 11.34
CA VAL A 97 25.33 15.73 10.57
C VAL A 97 24.60 17.02 10.92
N TYR A 98 24.57 17.96 9.98
CA TYR A 98 23.84 19.23 10.14
C TYR A 98 22.31 19.07 9.97
N GLY A 99 21.89 18.03 9.26
CA GLY A 99 20.48 17.68 9.06
C GLY A 99 20.34 16.54 8.07
N VAL A 100 19.34 15.68 8.31
CA VAL A 100 19.06 14.52 7.46
C VAL A 100 17.64 14.66 6.91
N ARG A 101 17.44 14.14 5.71
CA ARG A 101 16.09 13.92 5.18
C ARG A 101 16.03 12.49 4.73
N LEU A 102 15.21 11.70 5.41
CA LEU A 102 14.90 10.34 4.97
C LEU A 102 13.62 10.32 4.13
N GLY A 103 13.70 9.64 2.99
CA GLY A 103 12.59 9.41 2.10
C GLY A 103 12.49 7.97 1.62
N ARG A 104 11.29 7.58 1.20
CA ARG A 104 11.03 6.30 0.53
C ARG A 104 10.89 6.54 -0.96
N LYS A 105 11.66 5.80 -1.75
CA LYS A 105 11.49 5.70 -3.20
C LYS A 105 11.00 4.29 -3.54
N PHE A 106 9.75 4.22 -3.97
CA PHE A 106 9.13 2.95 -4.34
C PHE A 106 9.85 2.28 -5.52
N PRO A 107 9.91 0.94 -5.55
CA PRO A 107 9.31 0.04 -4.56
C PRO A 107 10.21 -0.39 -3.38
N HIS A 108 11.53 -0.19 -3.41
CA HIS A 108 12.45 -0.89 -2.49
C HIS A 108 13.66 -0.05 -2.01
N THR A 109 13.57 1.27 -2.11
CA THR A 109 14.72 2.17 -1.88
C THR A 109 14.44 3.19 -0.78
N LEU A 110 15.39 3.37 0.13
CA LEU A 110 15.49 4.54 1.04
C LEU A 110 16.54 5.51 0.52
N PHE A 111 16.33 6.82 0.72
CA PHE A 111 17.26 7.87 0.32
C PHE A 111 17.31 9.03 1.30
#